data_AF-A0A6A9TGB6-F1
#
_entry.id   AF-A0A6A9TGB6-F1
#
_cell.length_a   1.000
_cell.length_b   1.000
_cell.length_c   1.000
_cell.angle_alpha   90.00
_cell.angle_beta   90.00
_cell.angle_gamma   90.00
#
_symmetry.space_group_name_H-M   'P 1'
#
loop_
_entity.id
_entity.type
_entity.pdbx_description
1 polymer ?
#
loop_
_entity_poly.entity_id
_entity_poly.type
_entity_poly.pdbx_seq_one_letter_code
_entity_poly.pdbx_strand_id
1 'polypeptide(L)'
;DETIDVVLLDRRLPDGSGDDVLAHIRDRGYRCRVAMVTAVEPDFDILEMGFDDYLVKPVTSDTLRETVDGLLRRGEYDTDVQELFSLTSKKAMLEAEKSAAELADNEEYQELTERIQELRSNADRSLEAVTEHDDFDRLFAEFDTGE
;
A
#
# COMPACT_ATOMS: atom_id res chain seq x y z
N ASP A 1 -23.33 12.94 -7.76
CA ASP A 1 -22.63 11.89 -7.03
C ASP A 1 -21.36 12.45 -6.45
N GLU A 2 -21.22 12.36 -5.13
CA GLU A 2 -19.94 12.60 -4.48
C GLU A 2 -19.15 11.29 -4.57
N THR A 3 -18.20 11.24 -5.49
CA THR A 3 -17.23 10.15 -5.58
C THR A 3 -16.27 10.27 -4.41
N ILE A 4 -16.05 9.17 -3.69
CA ILE A 4 -15.03 9.10 -2.64
C ILE A 4 -13.76 8.59 -3.27
N ASP A 5 -12.70 9.40 -3.25
CA ASP A 5 -11.41 9.02 -3.86
C ASP A 5 -10.50 8.30 -2.85
N VAL A 6 -10.54 8.72 -1.58
CA VAL A 6 -9.70 8.20 -0.50
C VAL A 6 -10.52 7.96 0.77
N VAL A 7 -10.22 6.86 1.45
CA VAL A 7 -10.77 6.45 2.75
C VAL A 7 -9.61 6.27 3.72
N LEU A 8 -9.66 6.97 4.86
CA LEU A 8 -8.82 6.70 6.01
C LEU A 8 -9.62 5.81 6.98
N LEU A 9 -9.16 4.58 7.18
CA LEU A 9 -9.93 3.54 7.88
C LEU A 9 -9.24 3.09 9.16
N ASP A 10 -9.91 3.24 10.31
CA ASP A 10 -9.41 2.65 11.55
C ASP A 10 -9.73 1.15 11.58
N ARG A 11 -8.74 0.32 11.95
CA ARG A 11 -8.90 -1.12 12.13
C ARG A 11 -9.75 -1.45 13.35
N ARG A 12 -9.65 -0.65 14.42
CA ARG A 12 -10.41 -0.85 15.67
C ARG A 12 -11.57 0.14 15.74
N LEU A 13 -12.74 -0.29 15.28
CA LEU A 13 -13.97 0.50 15.37
C LEU A 13 -14.78 0.10 16.63
N PRO A 14 -15.56 1.02 17.24
CA PRO A 14 -16.41 0.70 18.39
C PRO A 14 -17.48 -0.37 18.10
N ASP A 15 -17.99 -0.39 16.86
CA ASP A 15 -19.13 -1.20 16.45
C ASP A 15 -18.76 -2.37 15.51
N GLY A 16 -17.46 -2.65 15.30
CA GLY A 16 -17.01 -3.71 14.39
C GLY A 16 -15.51 -3.68 14.07
N SER A 17 -15.08 -4.45 13.07
CA SER A 17 -13.70 -4.43 12.57
C SER A 17 -13.57 -3.53 11.34
N GLY A 18 -12.50 -2.75 11.26
CA GLY A 18 -12.13 -2.06 10.03
C GLY A 18 -11.82 -3.04 8.89
N ASP A 19 -11.42 -4.27 9.20
CA ASP A 19 -11.16 -5.31 8.20
C ASP A 19 -12.46 -5.69 7.46
N ASP A 20 -13.58 -5.79 8.19
CA ASP A 20 -14.90 -6.05 7.61
C ASP A 20 -15.36 -4.88 6.71
N VAL A 21 -15.06 -3.65 7.13
CA VAL A 21 -15.37 -2.45 6.34
C VAL A 21 -14.54 -2.44 5.05
N LEU A 22 -13.25 -2.77 5.12
CA LEU A 22 -12.37 -2.89 3.97
C LEU A 22 -12.89 -3.96 2.99
N ALA A 23 -13.21 -5.15 3.50
CA ALA A 23 -13.78 -6.22 2.68
C ALA A 23 -15.06 -5.76 1.96
N HIS A 24 -15.97 -5.11 2.70
CA HIS A 24 -17.22 -4.60 2.12
C HIS A 24 -17.02 -3.49 1.08
N ILE A 25 -16.00 -2.64 1.25
CA ILE A 25 -15.61 -1.64 0.25
C ILE A 25 -15.19 -2.34 -1.06
N ARG A 26 -14.36 -3.37 -0.95
CA ARG A 26 -13.85 -4.14 -2.10
C ARG A 26 -14.94 -4.98 -2.76
N ASP A 27 -15.76 -5.69 -2.00
CA ASP A 27 -16.86 -6.52 -2.49
C ASP A 27 -17.91 -5.72 -3.28
N ARG A 28 -18.12 -4.45 -2.90
CA ARG A 28 -19.02 -3.55 -3.62
C ARG A 28 -18.40 -2.92 -4.88
N GLY A 29 -17.14 -3.21 -5.17
CA GLY A 29 -16.43 -2.70 -6.33
C GLY A 29 -16.07 -1.21 -6.24
N TYR A 30 -16.05 -0.64 -5.04
CA TYR A 30 -15.58 0.74 -4.88
C TYR A 30 -14.07 0.80 -5.13
N ARG A 31 -13.67 1.67 -6.06
CA ARG A 31 -12.27 1.87 -6.47
C ARG A 31 -11.56 2.96 -5.67
N CYS A 32 -12.17 3.42 -4.58
CA CYS A 32 -11.54 4.36 -3.68
C CYS A 32 -10.29 3.75 -3.06
N ARG A 33 -9.29 4.58 -2.81
CA ARG A 33 -8.07 4.17 -2.11
C ARG A 33 -8.33 4.09 -0.63
N VAL A 34 -7.78 3.08 0.04
CA VAL A 34 -7.95 2.89 1.48
C VAL A 34 -6.59 2.90 2.14
N ALA A 35 -6.35 3.89 3.01
CA ALA A 35 -5.26 3.83 3.98
C ALA A 35 -5.80 3.35 5.32
N MET A 36 -5.21 2.30 5.88
CA MET A 36 -5.46 1.90 7.26
C MET A 36 -4.77 2.89 8.21
N VAL A 37 -5.48 3.41 9.21
CA VAL A 37 -4.92 4.32 10.22
C VAL A 37 -5.27 3.80 11.60
N THR A 38 -4.36 3.07 12.21
CA THR A 38 -4.67 2.21 13.36
C THR A 38 -3.54 2.17 14.37
N ALA A 39 -3.87 1.84 15.62
CA ALA A 39 -2.86 1.56 16.66
C ALA A 39 -2.44 0.07 16.69
N VAL A 40 -2.89 -0.73 15.73
CA VAL A 40 -2.52 -2.15 15.60
C VAL A 40 -1.24 -2.24 14.80
N GLU A 41 -0.22 -2.90 15.35
CA GLU A 41 1.01 -3.20 14.61
C GLU A 41 0.68 -4.21 13.49
N PRO A 42 1.25 -4.03 12.28
CA PRO A 42 1.03 -4.96 11.19
C PRO A 42 1.59 -6.35 11.52
N ASP A 43 0.84 -7.38 11.16
CA ASP A 43 1.28 -8.78 11.15
C ASP A 43 1.18 -9.35 9.73
N PHE A 44 1.52 -10.62 9.53
CA PHE A 44 1.44 -11.26 8.21
C PHE A 44 0.02 -11.26 7.63
N ASP A 45 -1.02 -11.09 8.46
CA ASP A 45 -2.41 -10.96 8.02
C ASP A 45 -2.65 -9.79 7.03
N ILE A 46 -1.79 -8.76 7.04
CA ILE A 46 -1.90 -7.64 6.10
C ILE A 46 -1.67 -8.05 4.64
N LEU A 47 -1.01 -9.18 4.40
CA LEU A 47 -0.68 -9.66 3.05
C LEU A 47 -1.95 -9.91 2.24
N GLU A 48 -2.99 -10.46 2.87
CA GLU A 48 -4.28 -10.74 2.26
C GLU A 48 -5.21 -9.52 2.22
N MET A 49 -4.92 -8.46 2.98
CA MET A 49 -5.79 -7.30 3.09
C MET A 49 -5.72 -6.41 1.83
N GLY A 50 -6.88 -5.93 1.37
CA GLY A 50 -6.99 -5.11 0.16
C GLY A 50 -6.74 -3.61 0.35
N PHE A 51 -5.85 -3.16 1.25
CA PHE A 51 -5.57 -1.73 1.45
C PHE A 51 -4.47 -1.20 0.52
N ASP A 52 -4.44 0.12 0.33
CA ASP A 52 -3.46 0.82 -0.50
C ASP A 52 -2.30 1.43 0.33
N ASP A 53 -2.55 1.76 1.60
CA ASP A 53 -1.52 2.20 2.54
C ASP A 53 -1.84 1.81 4.01
N TYR A 54 -0.84 1.86 4.89
CA TYR A 54 -0.99 1.53 6.31
C TYR A 54 -0.19 2.49 7.20
N LEU A 55 -0.86 3.10 8.16
CA LEU A 55 -0.27 4.03 9.12
C LEU A 55 -0.51 3.55 10.55
N VAL A 56 0.58 3.34 11.28
CA VAL A 56 0.55 3.05 12.71
C VAL A 56 0.45 4.37 13.50
N LYS A 57 -0.53 4.45 14.40
CA LYS A 57 -0.69 5.61 15.31
C LYS A 57 0.46 5.63 16.33
N PRO A 58 1.00 6.81 16.69
CA PRO A 58 0.45 8.14 16.43
C PRO A 58 0.83 8.71 15.05
N VAL A 59 -0.16 9.28 14.36
CA VAL A 59 0.03 9.99 13.08
C VAL A 59 -0.05 11.49 13.26
N THR A 60 0.75 12.24 12.50
CA THR A 60 0.67 13.70 12.47
C THR A 60 -0.29 14.17 11.38
N SER A 61 -0.76 15.41 11.47
CA SER A 61 -1.57 16.03 10.40
C SER A 61 -0.82 16.09 9.07
N ASP A 62 0.49 16.29 9.10
CA ASP A 62 1.31 16.38 7.89
C ASP A 62 1.45 14.99 7.25
N THR A 63 1.75 13.96 8.04
CA THR A 63 1.78 12.56 7.56
C THR A 63 0.44 12.15 6.93
N LEU A 64 -0.69 12.47 7.57
CA LEU A 64 -2.01 12.16 7.02
C LEU A 64 -2.26 12.87 5.68
N ARG A 65 -1.82 14.13 5.53
CA ARG A 65 -1.95 14.88 4.28
C ARG A 65 -1.08 14.27 3.18
N GLU A 66 0.17 13.95 3.50
CA GLU A 66 1.10 13.32 2.56
C GLU A 66 0.57 11.96 2.07
N THR A 67 0.01 11.15 2.96
CA THR A 67 -0.64 9.88 2.57
C THR A 67 -1.83 10.12 1.65
N VAL A 68 -2.72 11.07 1.97
CA VAL A 68 -3.87 11.37 1.11
C VAL A 68 -3.41 11.87 -0.26
N ASP A 69 -2.47 12.81 -0.31
CA ASP A 69 -1.92 13.36 -1.55
C ASP A 69 -1.24 12.28 -2.41
N GLY A 70 -0.50 11.36 -1.77
CA GLY A 70 0.10 10.21 -2.42
C GLY A 70 -0.94 9.26 -3.00
N LEU A 71 -1.98 8.92 -2.24
CA LEU A 71 -3.07 8.06 -2.71
C LEU A 71 -3.85 8.68 -3.87
N LEU A 72 -4.07 10.00 -3.85
CA LEU A 72 -4.74 10.71 -4.94
C LEU A 72 -3.94 10.64 -6.24
N ARG A 73 -2.62 10.89 -6.18
CA ARG A 73 -1.73 10.76 -7.35
C ARG A 73 -1.73 9.33 -7.92
N ARG A 74 -1.81 8.32 -7.04
CA ARG A 74 -1.85 6.91 -7.45
C ARG A 74 -3.12 6.53 -8.21
N GLY A 75 -4.19 7.30 -8.08
CA GLY A 75 -5.44 7.09 -8.83
C GLY A 75 -5.30 7.19 -10.35
N GLU A 76 -4.26 7.87 -10.83
CA GLU A 76 -4.04 8.12 -12.26
C GLU A 76 -3.16 7.06 -12.95
N TYR A 77 -2.49 6.18 -12.18
CA TYR A 77 -1.62 5.15 -12.73
C TYR A 77 -2.37 3.90 -13.19
N ASP A 78 -1.73 3.10 -14.05
CA ASP A 78 -2.21 1.78 -14.44
C ASP A 78 -2.31 0.81 -13.25
N THR A 79 -3.15 -0.21 -13.38
CA THR A 79 -3.48 -1.17 -12.31
C THR A 79 -2.23 -1.87 -11.75
N ASP A 80 -1.29 -2.25 -12.61
CA ASP A 80 -0.03 -2.91 -12.19
C ASP A 80 0.83 -2.00 -11.29
N VAL A 81 0.89 -0.71 -11.61
CA VAL A 81 1.63 0.28 -10.82
C VAL A 81 0.94 0.50 -9.46
N GLN A 82 -0.39 0.52 -9.44
CA GLN A 82 -1.15 0.64 -8.19
C GLN A 82 -0.95 -0.57 -7.28
N GLU A 83 -0.97 -1.78 -7.84
CA GLU A 83 -0.67 -3.02 -7.11
C GLU A 83 0.76 -2.97 -6.54
N LEU A 84 1.73 -2.57 -7.36
CA LEU A 84 3.13 -2.45 -6.94
C LEU A 84 3.30 -1.52 -5.73
N PHE A 85 2.62 -0.37 -5.72
CA PHE A 85 2.65 0.55 -4.57
C PHE A 85 2.06 -0.10 -3.30
N SER A 86 0.90 -0.75 -3.39
CA SER A 86 0.28 -1.43 -2.25
C SER A 86 1.19 -2.51 -1.67
N LEU A 87 1.77 -3.37 -2.53
CA LEU A 87 2.66 -4.44 -2.09
C LEU A 87 3.96 -3.90 -1.49
N THR A 88 4.51 -2.82 -2.04
CA THR A 88 5.70 -2.16 -1.48
C THR A 88 5.41 -1.56 -0.11
N SER A 89 4.25 -0.92 0.08
CA SER A 89 3.80 -0.45 1.41
C SER A 89 3.71 -1.61 2.39
N LYS A 90 3.08 -2.75 2.02
CA LYS A 90 3.01 -3.94 2.87
C LYS A 90 4.38 -4.48 3.25
N LYS A 91 5.31 -4.56 2.28
CA LYS A 91 6.68 -5.01 2.52
C LYS A 91 7.39 -4.13 3.55
N ALA A 92 7.35 -2.81 3.37
CA ALA A 92 7.99 -1.86 4.30
C ALA A 92 7.42 -1.96 5.72
N MET A 93 6.11 -2.15 5.86
CA MET A 93 5.45 -2.36 7.15
C MET A 93 5.90 -3.64 7.84
N LEU A 94 6.00 -4.75 7.10
CA LEU A 94 6.47 -6.02 7.66
C LEU A 94 7.96 -5.96 8.03
N GLU A 95 8.79 -5.31 7.21
CA GLU A 95 10.23 -5.14 7.50
C GLU A 95 10.49 -4.23 8.70
N ALA A 96 9.58 -3.31 9.02
CA ALA A 96 9.68 -2.46 10.20
C ALA A 96 9.37 -3.22 11.51
N GLU A 97 8.43 -4.18 11.47
CA GLU A 97 7.93 -4.87 12.67
C GLU A 97 8.46 -6.29 12.86
N LYS A 98 8.89 -6.98 11.80
CA LYS A 98 9.31 -8.39 11.85
C LYS A 98 10.82 -8.54 11.74
N SER A 99 11.37 -9.56 12.39
CA SER A 99 12.78 -9.89 12.24
C SER A 99 13.07 -10.54 10.89
N ALA A 100 14.31 -10.39 10.40
CA ALA A 100 14.75 -11.02 9.16
C ALA A 100 14.58 -12.55 9.16
N ALA A 101 14.67 -13.19 10.33
CA ALA A 101 14.44 -14.63 10.46
C ALA A 101 12.96 -15.01 10.27
N GLU A 102 12.05 -14.25 10.88
CA GLU A 102 10.60 -14.46 10.71
C GLU A 102 10.15 -14.21 9.27
N LEU A 103 10.70 -13.18 8.63
CA LEU A 103 10.42 -12.88 7.23
C LEU A 103 10.96 -13.98 6.29
N ALA A 104 12.16 -14.49 6.56
CA ALA A 104 12.76 -15.56 5.74
C ALA A 104 11.99 -16.88 5.83
N ASP A 105 11.37 -17.17 6.97
CA ASP A 105 10.60 -18.40 7.20
C ASP A 105 9.12 -18.30 6.76
N ASN A 106 8.67 -17.14 6.29
CA ASN A 106 7.28 -16.93 5.87
C ASN A 106 7.11 -17.03 4.34
N GLU A 107 6.35 -18.02 3.87
CA GLU A 107 6.13 -18.28 2.44
C GLU A 107 5.38 -17.12 1.74
N GLU A 108 4.34 -16.55 2.38
CA GLU A 108 3.56 -15.44 1.79
C GLU A 108 4.41 -14.17 1.60
N TYR A 109 5.38 -13.92 2.50
CA TYR A 109 6.34 -12.82 2.35
C TYR A 109 7.31 -13.05 1.18
N GLN A 110 7.72 -14.30 0.96
CA GLN A 110 8.53 -14.64 -0.21
C GLN A 110 7.74 -14.40 -1.51
N GLU A 111 6.49 -14.86 -1.57
CA GLU A 111 5.58 -14.61 -2.69
C GLU A 111 5.33 -13.11 -2.93
N LEU A 112 5.12 -12.32 -1.87
CA LEU A 112 5.02 -10.86 -1.95
C LEU A 112 6.26 -10.27 -2.63
N THR A 113 7.44 -10.70 -2.22
CA THR A 113 8.72 -10.19 -2.72
C THR A 113 8.91 -10.52 -4.20
N GLU A 114 8.58 -11.75 -4.60
CA GLU A 114 8.61 -12.17 -6.01
C GLU A 114 7.62 -11.35 -6.85
N ARG A 115 6.40 -11.17 -6.35
CA ARG A 115 5.36 -10.39 -7.04
C ARG A 115 5.77 -8.93 -7.26
N ILE A 116 6.41 -8.30 -6.26
CA ILE A 116 6.97 -6.94 -6.39
C ILE A 116 8.03 -6.89 -7.51
N GLN A 117 8.91 -7.89 -7.59
CA GLN A 117 9.95 -7.93 -8.63
C GLN A 117 9.34 -8.08 -10.04
N GLU A 118 8.33 -8.94 -10.19
CA GLU A 118 7.61 -9.09 -11.46
C GLU A 118 6.93 -7.79 -11.91
N LEU A 119 6.21 -7.15 -10.99
CA LEU A 119 5.51 -5.89 -11.26
C LEU A 119 6.47 -4.75 -11.60
N ARG A 120 7.62 -4.66 -10.91
CA ARG A 120 8.69 -3.71 -11.27
C ARG A 120 9.19 -3.95 -12.69
N SER A 121 9.50 -5.21 -13.04
CA SER A 121 9.94 -5.55 -14.39
C SER A 121 8.89 -5.24 -15.47
N ASN A 122 7.61 -5.42 -15.16
CA ASN A 122 6.52 -5.07 -16.07
C ASN A 122 6.36 -3.54 -16.19
N ALA A 123 6.46 -2.81 -15.08
CA ALA A 123 6.40 -1.35 -15.05
C ALA A 123 7.54 -0.74 -15.86
N ASP A 124 8.78 -1.21 -15.68
CA ASP A 124 9.96 -0.74 -16.43
C ASP A 124 9.78 -0.97 -17.94
N ARG A 125 9.26 -2.13 -18.35
CA ARG A 125 8.95 -2.44 -19.75
C ARG A 125 7.84 -1.56 -20.35
N SER A 126 6.86 -1.18 -19.54
CA SER A 126 5.81 -0.24 -19.93
C SER A 126 6.35 1.21 -19.99
N LEU A 127 7.31 1.56 -19.13
CA LEU A 127 7.97 2.87 -19.07
C LEU A 127 8.91 3.09 -20.27
N GLU A 128 9.65 2.06 -20.73
CA GLU A 128 10.47 2.15 -21.95
C GLU A 128 9.63 2.46 -23.21
N ALA A 129 8.31 2.20 -23.17
CA ALA A 129 7.38 2.50 -24.27
C ALA A 129 6.78 3.92 -24.20
N VAL A 130 6.95 4.64 -23.09
CA VAL A 130 6.39 5.98 -22.86
C VAL A 130 7.52 6.91 -22.40
N THR A 131 8.24 7.49 -23.36
CA THR A 131 9.25 8.52 -23.11
C THR A 131 8.56 9.79 -22.62
N GLU A 132 8.41 9.92 -21.31
CA GLU A 132 8.27 11.15 -20.52
C GLU A 132 7.62 10.72 -19.20
N HIS A 133 8.36 10.75 -18.09
CA HIS A 133 7.92 11.25 -16.78
C HIS A 133 8.99 10.88 -15.72
N ASP A 134 9.88 11.84 -15.45
CA ASP A 134 10.90 11.86 -14.37
C ASP A 134 10.31 11.71 -12.95
N ASP A 135 8.99 11.56 -12.81
CA ASP A 135 8.29 11.45 -11.54
C ASP A 135 8.38 10.02 -10.95
N PHE A 136 8.58 8.99 -11.77
CA PHE A 136 8.57 7.59 -11.32
C PHE A 136 9.88 7.18 -10.65
N ASP A 137 11.04 7.54 -11.22
CA ASP A 137 12.36 7.28 -10.63
C ASP A 137 12.50 7.91 -9.24
N ARG A 138 11.86 9.07 -9.03
CA ARG A 138 11.84 9.77 -7.74
C ARG A 138 10.94 9.06 -6.71
N LEU A 139 9.82 8.50 -7.15
CA LEU A 139 8.90 7.70 -6.34
C LEU A 139 9.57 6.41 -5.85
N PHE A 140 10.38 5.73 -6.67
CA PHE A 140 11.14 4.56 -6.24
C PHE A 140 12.32 4.93 -5.34
N ALA A 141 12.98 6.06 -5.58
CA ALA A 141 14.09 6.53 -4.75
C ALA A 141 13.68 6.82 -3.30
N GLU A 142 12.42 7.24 -3.03
CA GLU A 142 11.91 7.42 -1.67
C GLU A 142 11.72 6.10 -0.91
N PHE A 143 11.50 4.97 -1.60
CA PHE A 143 11.39 3.65 -0.98
C PHE A 143 12.73 2.91 -0.87
N ASP A 144 13.76 3.34 -1.60
CA ASP A 144 15.11 2.74 -1.59
C ASP A 144 16.05 3.42 -0.57
N THR A 145 15.61 4.52 0.08
CA THR A 145 16.32 5.12 1.22
C THR A 145 16.07 4.34 2.51
N GLY A 146 16.53 3.09 2.50
CA GLY A 146 16.66 2.22 3.68
C GLY A 146 18.08 1.65 3.75
N GLU A 147 19.10 2.52 3.68
CA GLU A 147 20.48 2.21 4.10
C GLU A 147 20.81 2.93 5.42
#